data_AF-A0A238XY46-F1
#
_entry.id   AF-A0A238XY46-F1
#
_cell.length_a   1.000
_cell.length_b   1.000
_cell.length_c   1.000
_cell.angle_alpha   90.00
_cell.angle_beta   90.00
_cell.angle_gamma   90.00
#
_symmetry.space_group_name_H-M   'P 1'
#
loop_
_entity.id
_entity.type
_entity.pdbx_description
1 polymer ?
#
loop_
_entity_poly.entity_id
_entity_poly.type
_entity_poly.pdbx_seq_one_letter_code
_entity_poly.pdbx_strand_id
1 'polypeptide(L)'
;MESYLLKGDINGIQNFIYSVKEGKGGVAKTLRARSFFITTIPSYIAYFLKEKQHLEVEVCLDGGGGFIFKVSGENVESALKELKQKVEAVFIEKFSGELGITIEWLPSGKGNFSDLHEVTLKAKKRKFSTYFESVKNPIFLEDKGKVKCEVCDIYFTDSDDGICKLCKEFMEVGTKLPSKKFWKITDKKEGRAFFSIKEFGWLIFPKNGGHEAFRKESYRDSKCKKYSNAPKKFEIVVPVISRDLTQEDIKKYSLSEELENLKEHQIAPFEIIAYHSEGDKKLGYLMMDVDNLGLLFGQLDDVGKQQKLSSIIDMFFSEKIPEIAKAEKFVPENSDLLKETLIYLLYSGGDDLFAIAPWNVLIDFAVCVREKFKSYISESLKGKDLLGNDTKKDSYELITVSAGIYISKPKFNIRAAAEKCKDAEYRAKTVTSFSKKKEKSYSKDAVCVFDVVVHWDDINDLLSVSRDLISYIESGKLSRGFVYKLHSLYKEKIENPVNSGKRPDLSFYPLIYYFVGRNIEDDEVRNFVTEKVIKEAEDFENIENNKLKFITNYVLLATRRL
;
A
#
# COMPACT_ATOMS: atom_id res chain seq x y z
N MET A 1 15.43 26.87 28.85
CA MET A 1 14.42 26.40 27.88
C MET A 1 14.47 24.89 27.88
N GLU A 2 13.37 24.25 28.22
CA GLU A 2 13.30 22.79 28.20
C GLU A 2 13.29 22.31 26.76
N SER A 3 13.88 21.15 26.49
CA SER A 3 13.82 20.53 25.17
C SER A 3 13.68 19.02 25.31
N TYR A 4 12.78 18.44 24.53
CA TYR A 4 12.40 17.03 24.58
C TYR A 4 12.35 16.44 23.17
N LEU A 5 12.71 15.17 23.06
CA LEU A 5 12.42 14.34 21.89
C LEU A 5 11.13 13.59 22.16
N LEU A 6 10.10 13.88 21.37
CA LEU A 6 8.78 13.28 21.42
C LEU A 6 8.65 12.26 20.29
N LYS A 7 8.27 11.01 20.62
CA LYS A 7 7.91 9.99 19.65
C LYS A 7 6.43 9.67 19.77
N GLY A 8 5.74 9.70 18.64
CA GLY A 8 4.38 9.21 18.49
C GLY A 8 4.34 8.00 17.57
N ASP A 9 3.54 7.00 17.93
CA ASP A 9 3.39 5.77 17.18
C ASP A 9 1.89 5.43 17.07
N ILE A 10 1.38 5.42 15.85
CA ILE A 10 -0.03 5.26 15.53
C ILE A 10 -0.31 3.75 15.42
N ASN A 11 -1.20 3.27 16.28
CA ASN A 11 -1.57 1.87 16.39
C ASN A 11 -2.89 1.61 15.66
N GLY A 12 -3.01 0.43 15.04
CA GLY A 12 -4.27 -0.03 14.43
C GLY A 12 -4.53 0.50 13.02
N ILE A 13 -3.52 1.08 12.36
CA ILE A 13 -3.64 1.70 11.02
C ILE A 13 -4.31 0.77 10.01
N GLN A 14 -3.80 -0.46 9.87
CA GLN A 14 -4.33 -1.41 8.88
C GLN A 14 -5.79 -1.77 9.17
N ASN A 15 -6.13 -2.13 10.42
CA ASN A 15 -7.51 -2.43 10.79
C ASN A 15 -8.41 -1.22 10.56
N PHE A 16 -7.98 -0.03 10.97
CA PHE A 16 -8.74 1.20 10.78
C PHE A 16 -8.99 1.50 9.30
N ILE A 17 -7.99 1.37 8.43
CA ILE A 17 -8.14 1.63 7.00
C ILE A 17 -9.06 0.58 6.38
N TYR A 18 -8.82 -0.72 6.56
CA TYR A 18 -9.52 -1.78 5.82
C TYR A 18 -10.84 -2.26 6.44
N SER A 19 -11.19 -1.86 7.67
CA SER A 19 -12.49 -2.17 8.31
C SER A 19 -13.64 -1.37 7.68
N VAL A 20 -13.93 -1.65 6.41
CA VAL A 20 -15.04 -1.09 5.63
C VAL A 20 -15.84 -2.26 5.01
N LYS A 21 -17.11 -2.40 5.37
CA LYS A 21 -18.08 -3.34 4.79
C LYS A 21 -18.76 -2.73 3.56
N GLU A 22 -19.29 -3.62 2.73
CA GLU A 22 -19.97 -3.28 1.47
C GLU A 22 -21.49 -3.29 1.64
N GLY A 23 -22.19 -2.55 0.79
CA GLY A 23 -23.66 -2.52 0.76
C GLY A 23 -24.23 -1.19 0.30
N LYS A 24 -23.50 -0.08 0.52
CA LYS A 24 -23.82 1.27 0.03
C LYS A 24 -22.56 1.87 -0.58
N GLY A 25 -22.63 2.37 -1.82
CA GLY A 25 -21.47 2.85 -2.59
C GLY A 25 -20.58 3.82 -1.81
N GLY A 26 -19.26 3.82 -2.07
CA GLY A 26 -18.32 4.73 -1.41
C GLY A 26 -17.21 4.07 -0.58
N VAL A 27 -17.03 2.75 -0.67
CA VAL A 27 -15.92 2.02 0.00
C VAL A 27 -14.56 2.62 -0.37
N ALA A 28 -14.25 2.74 -1.65
CA ALA A 28 -12.96 3.28 -2.10
C ALA A 28 -12.74 4.76 -1.71
N LYS A 29 -13.83 5.55 -1.60
CA LYS A 29 -13.79 6.93 -1.08
C LYS A 29 -13.42 6.92 0.41
N THR A 30 -14.05 6.03 1.18
CA THR A 30 -13.80 5.85 2.61
C THR A 30 -12.37 5.38 2.88
N LEU A 31 -11.90 4.34 2.19
CA LEU A 31 -10.53 3.82 2.32
C LEU A 31 -9.49 4.92 2.11
N ARG A 32 -9.62 5.68 1.02
CA ARG A 32 -8.72 6.77 0.68
C ARG A 32 -8.74 7.88 1.74
N ALA A 33 -9.93 8.25 2.21
CA ALA A 33 -10.07 9.29 3.23
C ALA A 33 -9.49 8.87 4.58
N ARG A 34 -9.67 7.61 4.97
CA ARG A 34 -9.07 7.04 6.18
C ARG A 34 -7.55 7.00 6.08
N SER A 35 -7.00 6.56 4.95
CA SER A 35 -5.55 6.58 4.73
C SER A 35 -4.98 8.00 4.78
N PHE A 36 -5.59 8.94 4.05
CA PHE A 36 -5.22 10.36 4.12
C PHE A 36 -5.30 10.92 5.53
N PHE A 37 -6.30 10.51 6.31
CA PHE A 37 -6.41 10.96 7.70
C PHE A 37 -5.21 10.52 8.55
N ILE A 38 -4.72 9.29 8.39
CA ILE A 38 -3.53 8.80 9.10
C ILE A 38 -2.32 9.69 8.85
N THR A 39 -2.08 10.11 7.60
CA THR A 39 -0.96 10.99 7.26
C THR A 39 -1.10 12.41 7.82
N THR A 40 -2.31 12.81 8.22
CA THR A 40 -2.57 14.14 8.80
C THR A 40 -2.36 14.21 10.31
N ILE A 41 -2.40 13.06 11.01
CA ILE A 41 -2.31 12.96 12.47
C ILE A 41 -1.07 13.67 13.04
N PRO A 42 0.15 13.44 12.52
CA PRO A 42 1.35 14.11 13.05
C PRO A 42 1.24 15.63 12.98
N SER A 43 0.54 16.16 11.97
CA SER A 43 0.33 17.60 11.82
C SER A 43 -0.68 18.16 12.81
N TYR A 44 -1.69 17.40 13.23
CA TYR A 44 -2.57 17.80 14.33
C TYR A 44 -1.80 17.94 15.65
N ILE A 45 -0.89 17.01 15.91
CA ILE A 45 -0.04 17.03 17.11
C ILE A 45 0.93 18.23 17.06
N ALA A 46 1.61 18.43 15.93
CA ALA A 46 2.51 19.57 15.76
C ALA A 46 1.77 20.92 15.84
N TYR A 47 0.56 21.01 15.27
CA TYR A 47 -0.31 22.18 15.35
C TYR A 47 -0.70 22.49 16.80
N PHE A 48 -1.13 21.48 17.58
CA PHE A 48 -1.48 21.67 18.98
C PHE A 48 -0.29 22.20 19.81
N LEU A 49 0.87 21.56 19.67
CA LEU A 49 2.08 21.95 20.41
C LEU A 49 2.53 23.36 20.05
N LYS A 50 2.50 23.71 18.77
CA LYS A 50 2.96 25.03 18.32
C LYS A 50 1.96 26.14 18.56
N GLU A 51 0.74 25.98 18.07
CA GLU A 51 -0.23 27.08 18.01
C GLU A 51 -1.02 27.23 19.31
N LYS A 52 -1.19 26.15 20.09
CA LYS A 52 -1.97 26.18 21.35
C LYS A 52 -1.11 26.20 22.61
N GLN A 53 0.01 25.49 22.59
CA GLN A 53 0.95 25.44 23.72
C GLN A 53 2.11 26.42 23.56
N HIS A 54 2.20 27.13 22.43
CA HIS A 54 3.24 28.12 22.12
C HIS A 54 4.67 27.54 22.20
N LEU A 55 4.83 26.27 21.85
CA LEU A 55 6.12 25.58 21.83
C LEU A 55 6.75 25.60 20.45
N GLU A 56 8.08 25.61 20.39
CA GLU A 56 8.81 25.37 19.15
C GLU A 56 8.80 23.86 18.86
N VAL A 57 8.42 23.50 17.63
CA VAL A 57 8.38 22.11 17.17
C VAL A 57 9.28 21.98 15.94
N GLU A 58 10.23 21.08 16.00
CA GLU A 58 11.04 20.66 14.86
C GLU A 58 10.67 19.22 14.48
N VAL A 59 10.23 19.03 13.23
CA VAL A 59 9.90 17.71 12.70
C VAL A 59 11.20 17.02 12.30
N CYS A 60 11.51 15.93 13.00
CA CYS A 60 12.68 15.10 12.73
C CYS A 60 12.33 13.87 11.87
N LEU A 61 11.13 13.31 12.06
CA LEU A 61 10.60 12.19 11.28
C LEU A 61 9.07 12.27 11.24
N ASP A 62 8.48 12.03 10.07
CA ASP A 62 7.03 11.98 9.83
C ASP A 62 6.79 10.93 8.74
N GLY A 63 6.40 9.70 9.10
CA GLY A 63 6.23 8.62 8.13
C GLY A 63 5.15 7.64 8.56
N GLY A 64 4.12 7.49 7.71
CA GLY A 64 3.11 6.41 7.62
C GLY A 64 2.35 5.96 8.88
N GLY A 65 3.06 5.67 9.97
CA GLY A 65 2.55 5.22 11.25
C GLY A 65 3.36 5.65 12.47
N GLY A 66 4.41 6.46 12.32
CA GLY A 66 5.17 7.01 13.43
C GLY A 66 5.79 8.38 13.11
N PHE A 67 6.00 9.19 14.13
CA PHE A 67 6.61 10.50 14.00
C PHE A 67 7.52 10.82 15.19
N ILE A 68 8.53 11.66 14.94
CA ILE A 68 9.44 12.13 15.98
C ILE A 68 9.63 13.63 15.84
N PHE A 69 9.32 14.35 16.92
CA PHE A 69 9.47 15.80 17.02
C PHE A 69 10.49 16.15 18.09
N LYS A 70 11.30 17.17 17.83
CA LYS A 70 12.02 17.87 18.88
C LYS A 70 11.18 19.07 19.30
N VAL A 71 10.81 19.12 20.57
CA VAL A 71 9.95 20.16 21.13
C VAL A 71 10.75 20.98 22.12
N SER A 72 10.70 22.30 22.05
CA SER A 72 11.38 23.19 23.00
C SER A 72 10.54 24.40 23.38
N GLY A 73 10.69 24.85 24.63
CA GLY A 73 9.92 25.97 25.16
C GLY A 73 9.93 26.04 26.69
N GLU A 74 8.93 26.72 27.23
CA GLU A 74 8.63 26.76 28.67
C GLU A 74 7.56 25.71 28.98
N ASN A 75 7.65 25.06 30.15
CA ASN A 75 6.67 24.06 30.62
C ASN A 75 6.40 22.91 29.61
N VAL A 76 7.42 22.48 28.87
CA VAL A 76 7.27 21.50 27.78
C VAL A 76 6.73 20.18 28.33
N GLU A 77 7.26 19.71 29.46
CA GLU A 77 6.82 18.42 30.04
C GLU A 77 5.33 18.44 30.44
N SER A 78 4.84 19.56 30.96
CA SER A 78 3.42 19.72 31.30
C SER A 78 2.54 19.67 30.05
N ALA A 79 2.94 20.37 28.99
CA ALA A 79 2.23 20.37 27.72
C ALA A 79 2.21 18.98 27.05
N LEU A 80 3.30 18.20 27.19
CA LEU A 80 3.36 16.82 26.68
C LEU A 80 2.45 15.85 27.46
N LYS A 81 2.35 16.01 28.79
CA LYS A 81 1.39 15.26 29.62
C LYS A 81 -0.06 15.57 29.23
N GLU A 82 -0.37 16.85 29.05
CA GLU A 82 -1.69 17.30 28.59
C GLU A 82 -2.01 16.75 27.19
N LEU A 83 -1.05 16.82 26.26
CA LEU A 83 -1.17 16.25 24.93
C LEU A 83 -1.53 14.76 24.99
N LYS A 84 -0.78 13.97 25.77
CA LYS A 84 -0.99 12.51 25.88
C LYS A 84 -2.41 12.19 26.37
N GLN A 85 -2.87 12.85 27.43
CA GLN A 85 -4.22 12.65 27.97
C GLN A 85 -5.30 13.01 26.95
N LYS A 86 -5.18 14.17 26.28
CA LYS A 86 -6.15 14.63 25.27
C LYS A 86 -6.20 13.71 24.06
N VAL A 87 -5.05 13.26 23.56
CA VAL A 87 -4.98 12.34 22.43
C VAL A 87 -5.64 11.01 22.78
N GLU A 88 -5.33 10.42 23.94
CA GLU A 88 -5.93 9.15 24.35
C GLU A 88 -7.46 9.27 24.50
N ALA A 89 -7.95 10.34 25.14
CA ALA A 89 -9.38 10.60 25.28
C ALA A 89 -10.09 10.75 23.93
N VAL A 90 -9.56 11.61 23.05
CA VAL A 90 -10.15 11.85 21.72
C VAL A 90 -10.18 10.58 20.87
N PHE A 91 -9.13 9.75 20.94
CA PHE A 91 -9.06 8.54 20.14
C PHE A 91 -10.03 7.45 20.64
N ILE A 92 -10.22 7.33 21.95
CA ILE A 92 -11.26 6.46 22.51
C ILE A 92 -12.66 6.98 22.16
N GLU A 93 -12.94 8.26 22.38
CA GLU A 93 -14.27 8.85 22.14
C GLU A 93 -14.66 8.82 20.65
N LYS A 94 -13.73 9.14 19.75
CA LYS A 94 -14.03 9.27 18.31
C LYS A 94 -13.85 7.97 17.52
N PHE A 95 -12.91 7.11 17.92
CA PHE A 95 -12.54 5.90 17.17
C PHE A 95 -12.76 4.60 17.94
N SER A 96 -13.34 4.64 19.15
CA SER A 96 -13.64 3.46 19.97
C SER A 96 -12.44 2.52 20.19
N GLY A 97 -11.21 3.05 20.12
CA GLY A 97 -9.98 2.28 20.28
C GLY A 97 -9.50 1.50 19.05
N GLU A 98 -10.23 1.53 17.93
CA GLU A 98 -9.78 0.93 16.64
C GLU A 98 -8.48 1.57 16.15
N LEU A 99 -8.33 2.87 16.43
CA LEU A 99 -7.14 3.64 16.19
C LEU A 99 -6.66 4.21 17.53
N GLY A 100 -5.35 4.22 17.75
CA GLY A 100 -4.75 4.80 18.95
C GLY A 100 -3.39 5.41 18.65
N ILE A 101 -2.88 6.26 19.53
CA ILE A 101 -1.52 6.79 19.44
C ILE A 101 -0.81 6.55 20.76
N THR A 102 0.38 5.96 20.70
CA THR A 102 1.30 5.89 21.84
C THR A 102 2.26 7.06 21.73
N ILE A 103 2.26 7.94 22.74
CA ILE A 103 3.13 9.12 22.79
C ILE A 103 4.03 9.02 24.00
N GLU A 104 5.34 9.06 23.77
CA GLU A 104 6.38 9.05 24.80
C GLU A 104 7.47 10.07 24.48
N TRP A 105 8.20 10.53 25.49
CA TRP A 105 9.25 11.54 25.32
C TRP A 105 10.45 11.33 26.24
N LEU A 106 11.60 11.89 25.82
CA LEU A 106 12.83 11.93 26.61
C LEU A 106 13.42 13.34 26.61
N PRO A 107 14.04 13.80 27.73
CA PRO A 107 14.78 15.07 27.73
C PRO A 107 15.90 15.06 26.69
N SER A 108 16.04 16.15 25.94
CA SER A 108 17.10 16.28 24.94
C SER A 108 18.47 16.18 25.61
N GLY A 109 19.30 15.24 25.13
CA GLY A 109 20.63 14.98 25.67
C GLY A 109 20.70 13.92 26.78
N LYS A 110 19.57 13.39 27.27
CA LYS A 110 19.52 12.29 28.27
C LYS A 110 19.04 10.95 27.69
N GLY A 111 19.28 10.74 26.40
CA GLY A 111 18.97 9.50 25.69
C GLY A 111 19.09 9.69 24.18
N ASN A 112 19.07 8.58 23.43
CA ASN A 112 19.03 8.56 21.96
C ASN A 112 17.65 8.09 21.44
N PHE A 113 17.49 7.95 20.13
CA PHE A 113 16.21 7.50 19.57
C PHE A 113 15.92 6.03 19.88
N SER A 114 16.95 5.22 20.14
CA SER A 114 16.81 3.83 20.57
C SER A 114 16.20 3.76 21.96
N ASP A 115 16.67 4.58 22.91
CA ASP A 115 16.08 4.72 24.25
C ASP A 115 14.61 5.16 24.14
N LEU A 116 14.34 6.16 23.29
CA LEU A 116 12.98 6.65 23.04
C LEU A 116 12.11 5.56 22.41
N HIS A 117 12.68 4.72 21.54
CA HIS A 117 11.98 3.59 20.95
C HIS A 117 11.65 2.52 22.00
N GLU A 118 12.58 2.17 22.87
CA GLU A 118 12.35 1.20 23.94
C GLU A 118 11.25 1.66 24.91
N VAL A 119 11.28 2.92 25.33
CA VAL A 119 10.23 3.51 26.18
C VAL A 119 8.88 3.44 25.46
N THR A 120 8.86 3.79 24.17
CA THR A 120 7.65 3.68 23.33
C THR A 120 7.14 2.23 23.23
N LEU A 121 8.03 1.24 23.05
CA LEU A 121 7.67 -0.18 22.98
C LEU A 121 7.09 -0.70 24.30
N LYS A 122 7.63 -0.24 25.44
CA LYS A 122 7.07 -0.55 26.76
C LYS A 122 5.68 0.08 26.91
N ALA A 123 5.52 1.34 26.50
CA ALA A 123 4.23 2.04 26.54
C ALA A 123 3.17 1.42 25.60
N LYS A 124 3.57 0.84 24.47
CA LYS A 124 2.67 0.09 23.57
C LYS A 124 1.96 -1.08 24.24
N LYS A 125 2.52 -1.63 25.34
CA LYS A 125 1.88 -2.69 26.13
C LYS A 125 0.78 -2.17 27.07
N ARG A 126 0.68 -0.85 27.26
CA ARG A 126 -0.26 -0.17 28.17
C ARG A 126 -0.96 1.01 27.45
N LYS A 127 -1.56 0.73 26.30
CA LYS A 127 -2.29 1.72 25.49
C LYS A 127 -3.45 2.32 26.29
N PHE A 128 -3.70 3.61 26.10
CA PHE A 128 -4.81 4.34 26.74
C PHE A 128 -4.78 4.32 28.28
N SER A 129 -3.60 4.08 28.87
CA SER A 129 -3.44 3.96 30.32
C SER A 129 -3.88 5.24 31.03
N THR A 130 -3.48 6.41 30.50
CA THR A 130 -3.83 7.69 31.14
C THR A 130 -5.33 7.97 31.06
N TYR A 131 -5.98 7.59 29.96
CA TYR A 131 -7.43 7.67 29.85
C TYR A 131 -8.13 6.77 30.88
N PHE A 132 -7.79 5.48 30.93
CA PHE A 132 -8.45 4.53 31.84
C PHE A 132 -8.17 4.81 33.33
N GLU A 133 -7.00 5.36 33.67
CA GLU A 133 -6.72 5.84 35.02
C GLU A 133 -7.56 7.07 35.40
N SER A 134 -7.89 7.92 34.42
CA SER A 134 -8.70 9.12 34.65
C SER A 134 -10.21 8.86 34.76
N VAL A 135 -10.70 7.76 34.16
CA VAL A 135 -12.13 7.45 34.07
C VAL A 135 -12.52 6.40 35.09
N LYS A 136 -13.38 6.76 36.06
CA LYS A 136 -13.80 5.88 37.16
C LYS A 136 -14.60 4.64 36.74
N ASN A 137 -15.21 4.64 35.55
CA ASN A 137 -15.98 3.52 34.99
C ASN A 137 -16.08 3.67 33.46
N PRO A 138 -15.14 3.10 32.68
CA PRO A 138 -15.23 3.08 31.23
C PRO A 138 -16.27 2.03 30.79
N ILE A 139 -17.55 2.32 30.97
CA ILE A 139 -18.62 1.45 30.46
C ILE A 139 -18.87 1.85 29.01
N PHE A 140 -18.45 1.01 28.07
CA PHE A 140 -18.91 1.07 26.69
C PHE A 140 -20.36 0.58 26.66
N LEU A 141 -21.30 1.50 26.85
CA LEU A 141 -22.71 1.18 26.78
C LEU A 141 -23.04 0.71 25.36
N GLU A 142 -23.70 -0.44 25.25
CA GLU A 142 -24.49 -0.74 24.05
C GLU A 142 -25.52 0.38 23.91
N ASP A 143 -25.44 1.12 22.81
CA ASP A 143 -26.42 2.15 22.48
C ASP A 143 -27.76 1.46 22.18
N LYS A 144 -28.57 1.24 23.22
CA LYS A 144 -29.90 0.64 23.10
C LYS A 144 -30.74 1.44 22.08
N GLY A 145 -31.13 0.78 21.00
CA GLY A 145 -31.96 1.37 19.93
C GLY A 145 -31.20 1.75 18.65
N LYS A 146 -29.87 1.82 18.68
CA LYS A 146 -29.07 2.07 17.47
C LYS A 146 -28.76 0.80 16.70
N VAL A 147 -28.71 0.92 15.38
CA VAL A 147 -28.21 -0.15 14.50
C VAL A 147 -26.71 0.01 14.25
N LYS A 148 -26.02 -1.10 13.99
CA LYS A 148 -24.63 -1.05 13.54
C LYS A 148 -24.56 -0.39 12.16
N CYS A 149 -23.55 0.44 11.97
CA CYS A 149 -23.31 1.09 10.69
C CYS A 149 -22.97 0.06 9.61
N GLU A 150 -23.69 0.10 8.49
CA GLU A 150 -23.52 -0.82 7.37
C GLU A 150 -22.14 -0.70 6.69
N VAL A 151 -21.46 0.45 6.83
CA VAL A 151 -20.17 0.73 6.19
C VAL A 151 -18.98 0.29 7.04
N CYS A 152 -19.05 0.34 8.37
CA CYS A 152 -17.89 -0.01 9.21
C CYS A 152 -18.15 -1.17 10.18
N ASP A 153 -19.41 -1.49 10.45
CA ASP A 153 -19.86 -2.50 11.42
C ASP A 153 -19.40 -2.30 12.87
N ILE A 154 -18.75 -1.17 13.14
CA ILE A 154 -18.15 -0.83 14.43
C ILE A 154 -19.04 0.18 15.16
N TYR A 155 -19.35 1.30 14.50
CA TYR A 155 -20.08 2.40 15.12
C TYR A 155 -21.58 2.22 14.98
N PHE A 156 -22.30 2.67 16.00
CA PHE A 156 -23.75 2.71 16.04
C PHE A 156 -24.30 3.97 15.37
N THR A 157 -25.48 3.87 14.75
CA THR A 157 -26.18 4.99 14.12
C THR A 157 -27.69 4.85 14.26
N ASP A 158 -28.37 6.01 14.35
CA ASP A 158 -29.83 6.15 14.31
C ASP A 158 -30.32 6.66 12.95
N SER A 159 -29.42 6.81 11.97
CA SER A 159 -29.76 7.41 10.69
C SER A 159 -30.50 6.43 9.78
N ASP A 160 -31.50 6.95 9.05
CA ASP A 160 -32.32 6.17 8.10
C ASP A 160 -31.48 5.49 7.01
N ASP A 161 -30.33 6.09 6.66
CA ASP A 161 -29.40 5.52 5.68
C ASP A 161 -28.46 4.46 6.27
N GLY A 162 -28.51 4.14 7.57
CA GLY A 162 -27.68 3.11 8.20
C GLY A 162 -26.18 3.42 8.24
N ILE A 163 -25.77 4.68 7.97
CA ILE A 163 -24.35 5.08 7.96
C ILE A 163 -24.02 5.99 9.14
N CYS A 164 -23.01 5.63 9.95
CA CYS A 164 -22.57 6.46 11.07
C CYS A 164 -21.97 7.80 10.61
N LYS A 165 -22.00 8.78 11.51
CA LYS A 165 -21.45 10.13 11.28
C LYS A 165 -20.00 10.11 10.79
N LEU A 166 -19.15 9.25 11.38
CA LEU A 166 -17.73 9.17 11.02
C LEU A 166 -17.53 8.69 9.57
N CYS A 167 -18.26 7.66 9.14
CA CYS A 167 -18.19 7.18 7.75
C CYS A 167 -18.70 8.24 6.76
N LYS A 168 -19.74 9.02 7.12
CA LYS A 168 -20.21 10.15 6.30
C LYS A 168 -19.13 11.21 6.11
N GLU A 169 -18.46 11.61 7.20
CA GLU A 169 -17.33 12.55 7.15
C GLU A 169 -16.21 12.03 6.22
N PHE A 170 -15.82 10.75 6.35
CA PHE A 170 -14.79 10.17 5.50
C PHE A 170 -15.21 10.05 4.02
N MET A 171 -16.45 9.67 3.72
CA MET A 171 -16.91 9.61 2.33
C MET A 171 -16.92 10.99 1.66
N GLU A 172 -17.28 12.03 2.42
CA GLU A 172 -17.26 13.42 1.92
C GLU A 172 -15.82 13.87 1.62
N VAL A 173 -14.89 13.64 2.55
CA VAL A 173 -13.46 13.92 2.35
C VAL A 173 -12.95 13.15 1.13
N GLY A 174 -13.20 11.85 1.07
CA GLY A 174 -12.75 10.95 0.00
C GLY A 174 -13.22 11.36 -1.40
N THR A 175 -14.42 11.95 -1.49
CA THR A 175 -14.95 12.48 -2.75
C THR A 175 -14.18 13.72 -3.21
N LYS A 176 -13.80 14.60 -2.27
CA LYS A 176 -13.14 15.88 -2.59
C LYS A 176 -11.64 15.73 -2.82
N LEU A 177 -11.03 14.76 -2.15
CA LEU A 177 -9.60 14.47 -2.15
C LEU A 177 -8.90 14.54 -3.53
N PRO A 178 -9.36 13.85 -4.60
CA PRO A 178 -8.70 13.91 -5.90
C PRO A 178 -8.69 15.30 -6.55
N SER A 179 -9.67 16.17 -6.23
CA SER A 179 -9.73 17.54 -6.77
C SER A 179 -8.83 18.55 -6.04
N LYS A 180 -8.14 18.12 -4.98
CA LYS A 180 -7.38 18.99 -4.07
C LYS A 180 -5.91 18.61 -4.09
N LYS A 181 -5.06 19.62 -3.92
CA LYS A 181 -3.59 19.46 -3.90
C LYS A 181 -2.95 19.86 -2.58
N PHE A 182 -3.68 20.61 -1.75
CA PHE A 182 -3.16 21.20 -0.52
C PHE A 182 -4.15 21.07 0.61
N TRP A 183 -3.65 20.93 1.83
CA TRP A 183 -4.44 20.95 3.07
C TRP A 183 -3.69 21.68 4.19
N LYS A 184 -4.42 22.16 5.20
CA LYS A 184 -3.86 22.75 6.42
C LYS A 184 -4.78 22.53 7.62
N ILE A 185 -4.29 22.78 8.83
CA ILE A 185 -5.06 22.69 10.07
C ILE A 185 -5.31 24.09 10.64
N THR A 186 -6.53 24.36 11.10
CA THR A 186 -6.94 25.65 11.66
C THR A 186 -7.96 25.51 12.79
N ASP A 187 -7.96 26.41 13.77
CA ASP A 187 -9.00 26.44 14.81
C ASP A 187 -10.36 26.93 14.31
N LYS A 188 -10.38 27.76 13.26
CA LYS A 188 -11.63 28.26 12.69
C LYS A 188 -12.24 27.26 11.72
N LYS A 189 -13.55 27.04 11.86
CA LYS A 189 -14.37 26.41 10.82
C LYS A 189 -14.56 27.41 9.68
N GLU A 190 -13.54 27.58 8.84
CA GLU A 190 -13.71 28.26 7.56
C GLU A 190 -14.64 27.39 6.68
N GLY A 191 -15.38 27.99 5.73
CA GLY A 191 -16.44 27.35 4.93
C GLY A 191 -16.04 26.16 4.05
N ARG A 192 -14.88 25.55 4.31
CA ARG A 192 -14.31 24.34 3.67
C ARG A 192 -13.62 23.45 4.71
N ALA A 193 -14.15 23.39 5.93
CA ALA A 193 -13.67 22.46 6.94
C ALA A 193 -14.33 21.09 6.75
N PHE A 194 -13.50 20.03 6.62
CA PHE A 194 -13.98 18.69 6.22
C PHE A 194 -13.88 17.65 7.33
N PHE A 195 -12.91 17.78 8.24
CA PHE A 195 -12.73 16.85 9.34
C PHE A 195 -12.25 17.60 10.58
N SER A 196 -12.98 17.50 11.69
CA SER A 196 -12.58 18.07 12.98
C SER A 196 -12.07 17.00 13.91
N ILE A 197 -10.98 17.31 14.60
CA ILE A 197 -10.61 16.62 15.82
C ILE A 197 -10.82 17.62 16.95
N LYS A 198 -11.73 17.28 17.88
CA LYS A 198 -12.00 18.09 19.07
C LYS A 198 -10.66 18.40 19.77
N GLU A 199 -10.46 19.65 20.19
CA GLU A 199 -9.23 20.16 20.81
C GLU A 199 -7.99 20.32 19.90
N PHE A 200 -7.92 19.63 18.76
CA PHE A 200 -6.78 19.70 17.83
C PHE A 200 -7.03 20.55 16.57
N GLY A 201 -8.28 20.86 16.24
CA GLY A 201 -8.66 21.80 15.18
C GLY A 201 -9.37 21.17 13.98
N TRP A 202 -9.48 21.94 12.90
CA TRP A 202 -10.16 21.58 11.65
C TRP A 202 -9.16 21.37 10.52
N LEU A 203 -9.29 20.27 9.79
CA LEU A 203 -8.59 20.07 8.51
C LEU A 203 -9.40 20.73 7.39
N ILE A 204 -8.73 21.61 6.65
CA ILE A 204 -9.32 22.39 5.56
C ILE A 204 -8.49 22.30 4.27
N PHE A 205 -9.14 22.47 3.12
CA PHE A 205 -8.47 22.64 1.83
C PHE A 205 -8.49 24.14 1.41
N PRO A 206 -7.34 24.83 1.36
CA PRO A 206 -7.29 26.25 1.04
C PRO A 206 -7.81 26.57 -0.38
N LYS A 207 -8.25 27.80 -0.62
CA LYS A 207 -8.57 28.31 -1.98
C LYS A 207 -7.26 28.45 -2.79
N ASN A 208 -7.33 28.29 -4.11
CA ASN A 208 -6.23 28.38 -5.10
C ASN A 208 -5.53 29.77 -5.19
N GLY A 209 -5.31 30.45 -4.07
CA GLY A 209 -4.72 31.80 -3.99
C GLY A 209 -3.63 31.94 -2.94
N GLY A 210 -3.04 30.82 -2.49
CA GLY A 210 -1.85 30.82 -1.64
C GLY A 210 -0.68 30.18 -2.38
N HIS A 211 -0.39 30.67 -3.60
CA HIS A 211 0.71 30.14 -4.42
C HIS A 211 2.09 30.62 -3.98
N GLU A 212 2.18 31.48 -2.96
CA GLU A 212 3.42 32.11 -2.52
C GLU A 212 3.81 31.67 -1.11
N ALA A 213 4.35 30.45 -1.02
CA ALA A 213 5.37 30.03 -0.04
C ALA A 213 5.68 28.53 -0.25
N PHE A 214 6.09 28.15 -1.47
CA PHE A 214 6.51 26.77 -1.73
C PHE A 214 8.00 26.63 -1.48
N ARG A 215 8.36 26.08 -0.33
CA ARG A 215 9.70 25.52 -0.16
C ARG A 215 9.75 24.14 -0.81
N LYS A 216 10.21 24.11 -2.07
CA LYS A 216 10.98 22.98 -2.60
C LYS A 216 12.26 22.89 -1.77
N GLU A 217 12.27 22.12 -0.70
CA GLU A 217 13.51 21.88 0.04
C GLU A 217 13.69 20.38 0.25
N SER A 218 14.36 19.83 -0.77
CA SER A 218 15.05 18.55 -0.76
C SER A 218 15.59 18.23 0.63
N TYR A 219 15.24 17.06 1.16
CA TYR A 219 15.79 16.50 2.40
C TYR A 219 17.27 16.09 2.24
N ARG A 220 18.10 16.99 1.71
CA ARG A 220 19.56 16.83 1.68
C ARG A 220 20.20 17.15 3.02
N ASP A 221 19.47 17.75 3.97
CA ASP A 221 20.02 18.21 5.23
C ASP A 221 19.64 17.33 6.43
N SER A 222 20.65 17.00 7.24
CA SER A 222 20.57 16.13 8.43
C SER A 222 19.84 16.73 9.64
N LYS A 223 19.16 17.87 9.47
CA LYS A 223 18.64 18.69 10.57
C LYS A 223 17.12 18.66 10.61
N CYS A 224 16.56 18.49 11.81
CA CYS A 224 15.13 18.62 12.03
C CYS A 224 14.63 19.99 11.52
N LYS A 225 13.47 19.99 10.86
CA LYS A 225 12.92 21.20 10.23
C LYS A 225 11.90 21.83 11.17
N LYS A 226 11.98 23.14 11.40
CA LYS A 226 10.95 23.85 12.16
C LYS A 226 9.59 23.66 11.50
N TYR A 227 8.62 23.20 12.28
CA TYR A 227 7.24 23.05 11.84
C TYR A 227 6.67 24.42 11.47
N SER A 228 6.04 24.50 10.32
CA SER A 228 5.22 25.63 9.90
C SER A 228 3.81 25.14 9.59
N ASN A 229 2.80 25.92 9.94
CA ASN A 229 1.41 25.64 9.56
C ASN A 229 1.11 26.07 8.11
N ALA A 230 2.12 25.96 7.23
CA ALA A 230 1.95 26.22 5.81
C ALA A 230 1.14 25.07 5.17
N PRO A 231 0.37 25.34 4.10
CA PRO A 231 -0.35 24.29 3.38
C PRO A 231 0.59 23.17 2.92
N LYS A 232 0.28 21.92 3.29
CA LYS A 232 1.02 20.73 2.87
C LYS A 232 0.51 20.24 1.53
N LYS A 233 1.42 19.94 0.59
CA LYS A 233 1.09 19.31 -0.70
C LYS A 233 0.79 17.83 -0.47
N PHE A 234 -0.21 17.31 -1.17
CA PHE A 234 -0.44 15.88 -1.31
C PHE A 234 -0.87 15.60 -2.74
N GLU A 235 -0.71 14.35 -3.17
CA GLU A 235 -1.06 13.94 -4.52
C GLU A 235 -1.82 12.62 -4.46
N ILE A 236 -2.98 12.62 -5.12
CA ILE A 236 -3.84 11.45 -5.21
C ILE A 236 -3.95 11.10 -6.67
N VAL A 237 -3.56 9.87 -6.99
CA VAL A 237 -3.52 9.37 -8.36
C VAL A 237 -4.68 8.41 -8.53
N VAL A 238 -5.66 8.80 -9.32
CA VAL A 238 -6.80 7.94 -9.66
C VAL A 238 -7.25 8.16 -11.11
N PRO A 239 -7.72 7.10 -11.77
CA PRO A 239 -8.34 7.22 -13.08
C PRO A 239 -9.59 8.11 -12.98
N VAL A 240 -9.71 9.05 -13.92
CA VAL A 240 -10.86 9.92 -14.05
C VAL A 240 -11.52 9.74 -15.42
N ILE A 241 -12.80 10.00 -15.44
CA ILE A 241 -13.64 9.80 -16.61
C ILE A 241 -13.52 11.01 -17.53
N SER A 242 -13.30 10.71 -18.80
CA SER A 242 -12.91 11.67 -19.84
C SER A 242 -14.07 12.47 -20.43
N ARG A 243 -15.30 11.95 -20.33
CA ARG A 243 -16.57 12.51 -20.82
C ARG A 243 -17.73 11.87 -20.08
N ASP A 244 -18.91 12.47 -20.13
CA ASP A 244 -20.13 11.89 -19.57
C ASP A 244 -20.42 10.50 -20.17
N LEU A 245 -20.84 9.56 -19.32
CA LEU A 245 -21.29 8.24 -19.74
C LEU A 245 -22.70 8.29 -20.32
N THR A 246 -22.96 7.44 -21.31
CA THR A 246 -24.27 7.29 -21.96
C THR A 246 -24.81 5.87 -21.79
N GLN A 247 -26.12 5.69 -22.03
CA GLN A 247 -26.72 4.34 -22.08
C GLN A 247 -26.04 3.42 -23.10
N GLU A 248 -25.56 3.97 -24.20
CA GLU A 248 -24.82 3.21 -25.21
C GLU A 248 -23.50 2.69 -24.66
N ASP A 249 -22.81 3.48 -23.84
CA ASP A 249 -21.59 3.04 -23.16
C ASP A 249 -21.88 1.88 -22.18
N ILE A 250 -22.98 1.96 -21.41
CA ILE A 250 -23.37 0.90 -20.49
C ILE A 250 -23.53 -0.44 -21.24
N LYS A 251 -24.22 -0.42 -22.39
CA LYS A 251 -24.39 -1.60 -23.23
C LYS A 251 -23.09 -2.05 -23.88
N LYS A 252 -22.32 -1.13 -24.47
CA LYS A 252 -21.07 -1.41 -25.18
C LYS A 252 -20.03 -2.05 -24.27
N TYR A 253 -19.90 -1.56 -23.04
CA TYR A 253 -18.90 -1.99 -22.07
C TYR A 253 -19.42 -3.01 -21.05
N SER A 254 -20.69 -3.44 -21.17
CA SER A 254 -21.34 -4.37 -20.23
C SER A 254 -21.25 -3.92 -18.76
N LEU A 255 -21.50 -2.64 -18.53
CA LEU A 255 -21.42 -1.99 -17.22
C LEU A 255 -22.74 -2.13 -16.45
N SER A 256 -22.70 -1.91 -15.14
CA SER A 256 -23.90 -1.78 -14.31
C SER A 256 -24.72 -0.54 -14.67
N GLU A 257 -26.05 -0.66 -14.73
CA GLU A 257 -26.98 0.45 -15.04
C GLU A 257 -26.85 1.65 -14.09
N GLU A 258 -26.41 1.42 -12.85
CA GLU A 258 -26.15 2.47 -11.86
C GLU A 258 -25.08 3.49 -12.29
N LEU A 259 -24.28 3.19 -13.32
CA LEU A 259 -23.20 4.03 -13.83
C LEU A 259 -23.64 5.01 -14.93
N GLU A 260 -24.90 4.98 -15.35
CA GLU A 260 -25.46 5.73 -16.49
C GLU A 260 -25.40 7.27 -16.31
N ASN A 261 -25.15 7.77 -15.10
CA ASN A 261 -25.13 9.22 -14.79
C ASN A 261 -23.75 9.75 -14.38
N LEU A 262 -22.70 9.00 -14.70
CA LEU A 262 -21.35 9.34 -14.28
C LEU A 262 -20.76 10.43 -15.19
N LYS A 263 -20.34 11.54 -14.57
CA LYS A 263 -19.95 12.77 -15.27
C LYS A 263 -18.46 12.86 -15.54
N GLU A 264 -18.07 13.70 -16.50
CA GLU A 264 -16.67 14.06 -16.75
C GLU A 264 -15.96 14.50 -15.45
N HIS A 265 -14.69 14.12 -15.34
CA HIS A 265 -13.81 14.35 -14.19
C HIS A 265 -14.22 13.64 -12.89
N GLN A 266 -15.27 12.82 -12.91
CA GLN A 266 -15.54 11.91 -11.81
C GLN A 266 -14.57 10.74 -11.83
N ILE A 267 -14.34 10.17 -10.66
CA ILE A 267 -13.46 9.01 -10.48
C ILE A 267 -14.04 7.83 -11.24
N ALA A 268 -13.19 7.14 -12.00
CA ALA A 268 -13.60 5.95 -12.73
C ALA A 268 -14.05 4.81 -11.80
N PRO A 269 -15.22 4.21 -12.05
CA PRO A 269 -15.62 2.95 -11.45
C PRO A 269 -14.64 1.82 -11.78
N PHE A 270 -14.54 0.86 -10.87
CA PHE A 270 -13.71 -0.34 -11.02
C PHE A 270 -14.05 -1.18 -12.26
N GLU A 271 -15.32 -1.20 -12.68
CA GLU A 271 -15.74 -1.89 -13.90
C GLU A 271 -15.10 -1.28 -15.15
N ILE A 272 -15.01 0.05 -15.23
CA ILE A 272 -14.39 0.75 -16.36
C ILE A 272 -12.88 0.53 -16.35
N ILE A 273 -12.25 0.58 -15.17
CA ILE A 273 -10.82 0.28 -15.03
C ILE A 273 -10.55 -1.16 -15.50
N ALA A 274 -11.35 -2.14 -15.06
CA ALA A 274 -11.20 -3.54 -15.43
C ALA A 274 -11.37 -3.79 -16.94
N TYR A 275 -12.16 -2.97 -17.63
CA TYR A 275 -12.35 -3.08 -19.07
C TYR A 275 -11.04 -2.92 -19.86
N HIS A 276 -10.11 -2.12 -19.34
CA HIS A 276 -8.78 -1.92 -19.93
C HIS A 276 -7.80 -3.07 -19.68
N SER A 277 -8.25 -4.18 -19.07
CA SER A 277 -7.42 -5.37 -18.92
C SER A 277 -7.24 -6.11 -20.23
N GLU A 278 -6.04 -6.64 -20.44
CA GLU A 278 -5.76 -7.61 -21.49
C GLU A 278 -6.48 -8.93 -21.19
N GLY A 279 -7.19 -9.48 -22.18
CA GLY A 279 -8.00 -10.67 -22.02
C GLY A 279 -9.15 -10.52 -21.01
N ASP A 280 -9.10 -11.32 -19.94
CA ASP A 280 -10.13 -11.39 -18.91
C ASP A 280 -10.27 -10.04 -18.17
N LYS A 281 -11.49 -9.50 -18.10
CA LYS A 281 -11.79 -8.17 -17.55
C LYS A 281 -11.78 -8.18 -16.02
N LYS A 282 -10.59 -8.21 -15.44
CA LYS A 282 -10.32 -8.34 -14.00
C LYS A 282 -9.44 -7.23 -13.46
N LEU A 283 -9.60 -6.93 -12.18
CA LEU A 283 -8.71 -6.03 -11.46
C LEU A 283 -7.63 -6.81 -10.73
N GLY A 284 -6.45 -6.23 -10.68
CA GLY A 284 -5.44 -6.56 -9.69
C GLY A 284 -5.55 -5.63 -8.47
N TYR A 285 -5.12 -6.15 -7.33
CA TYR A 285 -4.93 -5.44 -6.08
C TYR A 285 -3.50 -5.71 -5.63
N LEU A 286 -2.72 -4.64 -5.40
CA LEU A 286 -1.29 -4.70 -5.09
C LEU A 286 -1.03 -4.09 -3.72
N MET A 287 -0.36 -4.83 -2.85
CA MET A 287 0.30 -4.35 -1.64
C MET A 287 1.80 -4.50 -1.79
N MET A 288 2.56 -3.48 -1.44
CA MET A 288 4.01 -3.56 -1.35
C MET A 288 4.49 -2.96 -0.04
N ASP A 289 5.49 -3.59 0.58
CA ASP A 289 6.12 -3.10 1.81
C ASP A 289 7.63 -3.33 1.76
N VAL A 290 8.40 -2.43 2.39
CA VAL A 290 9.86 -2.47 2.40
C VAL A 290 10.36 -3.54 3.37
N ASP A 291 11.28 -4.34 2.88
CA ASP A 291 11.86 -5.44 3.64
C ASP A 291 12.86 -4.96 4.69
N ASN A 292 12.86 -5.65 5.83
CA ASN A 292 13.87 -5.51 6.88
C ASN A 292 13.97 -4.14 7.55
N LEU A 293 13.03 -3.21 7.35
CA LEU A 293 13.14 -1.86 7.91
C LEU A 293 13.36 -1.85 9.42
N GLY A 294 12.56 -2.61 10.18
CA GLY A 294 12.72 -2.69 11.63
C GLY A 294 14.09 -3.22 12.07
N LEU A 295 14.65 -4.18 11.33
CA LEU A 295 15.97 -4.74 11.60
C LEU A 295 17.09 -3.76 11.24
N LEU A 296 16.96 -3.09 10.10
CA LEU A 296 17.89 -2.05 9.66
C LEU A 296 17.91 -0.86 10.63
N PHE A 297 16.75 -0.40 11.09
CA PHE A 297 16.68 0.65 12.10
C PHE A 297 17.28 0.19 13.43
N GLY A 298 17.08 -1.07 13.84
CA GLY A 298 17.69 -1.61 15.05
C GLY A 298 19.22 -1.72 15.02
N GLN A 299 19.82 -1.81 13.83
CA GLN A 299 21.29 -1.88 13.64
C GLN A 299 21.96 -0.51 13.46
N LEU A 300 21.18 0.53 13.20
CA LEU A 300 21.71 1.88 13.05
C LEU A 300 21.81 2.55 14.42
N ASP A 301 23.03 2.62 14.98
CA ASP A 301 23.27 3.29 16.28
C ASP A 301 23.13 4.82 16.20
N ASP A 302 23.31 5.41 15.00
CA ASP A 302 23.16 6.85 14.80
C ASP A 302 21.73 7.24 14.40
N VAL A 303 21.13 8.03 15.26
CA VAL A 303 19.83 8.69 15.11
C VAL A 303 19.71 9.46 13.79
N GLY A 304 20.73 10.23 13.43
CA GLY A 304 20.71 11.05 12.22
C GLY A 304 20.67 10.19 10.95
N LYS A 305 21.31 9.03 10.99
CA LYS A 305 21.27 8.04 9.90
C LYS A 305 19.90 7.35 9.78
N GLN A 306 19.29 6.95 10.89
CA GLN A 306 17.91 6.40 10.88
C GLN A 306 16.92 7.39 10.27
N GLN A 307 16.99 8.67 10.66
CA GLN A 307 16.12 9.73 10.11
C GLN A 307 16.32 9.93 8.62
N LYS A 308 17.58 9.95 8.16
CA LYS A 308 17.91 10.07 6.74
C LYS A 308 17.33 8.92 5.94
N LEU A 309 17.48 7.69 6.42
CA LEU A 309 16.96 6.51 5.73
C LEU A 309 15.42 6.54 5.65
N SER A 310 14.74 6.79 6.78
CA SER A 310 13.28 6.89 6.81
C SER A 310 12.75 8.00 5.90
N SER A 311 13.43 9.14 5.84
CA SER A 311 13.05 10.26 4.97
C SER A 311 13.23 9.93 3.49
N ILE A 312 14.31 9.22 3.14
CA ILE A 312 14.56 8.76 1.76
C ILE A 312 13.43 7.81 1.32
N ILE A 313 13.07 6.85 2.16
CA ILE A 313 12.02 5.88 1.85
C ILE A 313 10.67 6.61 1.72
N ASP A 314 10.30 7.43 2.69
CA ASP A 314 9.03 8.17 2.64
C ASP A 314 8.93 9.04 1.37
N MET A 315 9.99 9.76 0.98
CA MET A 315 10.02 10.53 -0.26
C MET A 315 9.76 9.68 -1.51
N PHE A 316 10.28 8.45 -1.55
CA PHE A 316 10.00 7.55 -2.66
C PHE A 316 8.51 7.22 -2.73
N PHE A 317 7.92 6.83 -1.61
CA PHE A 317 6.51 6.45 -1.56
C PHE A 317 5.58 7.65 -1.77
N SER A 318 5.88 8.81 -1.20
CA SER A 318 5.00 9.99 -1.27
C SER A 318 5.12 10.78 -2.57
N GLU A 319 6.27 10.77 -3.25
CA GLU A 319 6.51 11.56 -4.46
C GLU A 319 6.76 10.69 -5.70
N LYS A 320 7.66 9.71 -5.62
CA LYS A 320 8.07 8.92 -6.80
C LYS A 320 7.01 7.92 -7.24
N ILE A 321 6.31 7.27 -6.33
CA ILE A 321 5.23 6.33 -6.71
C ILE A 321 4.09 7.04 -7.45
N PRO A 322 3.58 8.21 -6.99
CA PRO A 322 2.63 9.01 -7.76
C PRO A 322 3.14 9.41 -9.16
N GLU A 323 4.42 9.76 -9.30
CA GLU A 323 5.04 10.04 -10.61
C GLU A 323 5.06 8.79 -11.49
N ILE A 324 5.45 7.64 -10.95
CA ILE A 324 5.47 6.36 -11.67
C ILE A 324 4.06 5.99 -12.14
N ALA A 325 3.05 6.15 -11.29
CA ALA A 325 1.66 5.83 -11.61
C ALA A 325 1.08 6.70 -12.74
N LYS A 326 1.68 7.85 -13.04
CA LYS A 326 1.30 8.76 -14.13
C LYS A 326 2.21 8.67 -15.36
N ALA A 327 3.19 7.77 -15.35
CA ALA A 327 4.07 7.58 -16.50
C ALA A 327 3.26 7.15 -17.74
N GLU A 328 3.70 7.57 -18.92
CA GLU A 328 3.01 7.34 -20.21
C GLU A 328 2.56 5.89 -20.40
N LYS A 329 3.38 4.92 -19.97
CA LYS A 329 3.08 3.48 -20.06
C LYS A 329 1.89 3.00 -19.23
N PHE A 330 1.42 3.78 -18.26
CA PHE A 330 0.22 3.48 -17.47
C PHE A 330 -0.94 4.42 -17.79
N VAL A 331 -0.77 5.30 -18.76
CA VAL A 331 -1.86 6.09 -19.33
C VAL A 331 -2.65 5.17 -20.27
N PRO A 332 -3.99 5.18 -20.23
CA PRO A 332 -4.79 4.37 -21.14
C PRO A 332 -4.54 4.77 -22.60
N GLU A 333 -3.97 3.86 -23.40
CA GLU A 333 -3.80 4.06 -24.84
C GLU A 333 -5.15 4.06 -25.56
N ASN A 334 -5.38 5.07 -26.42
CA ASN A 334 -6.56 5.17 -27.29
C ASN A 334 -7.91 5.01 -26.55
N SER A 335 -7.99 5.43 -25.28
CA SER A 335 -9.24 5.39 -24.52
C SER A 335 -10.01 6.68 -24.63
N ASP A 336 -11.23 6.59 -25.14
CA ASP A 336 -12.20 7.68 -25.10
C ASP A 336 -12.88 7.82 -23.73
N LEU A 337 -12.64 6.90 -22.78
CA LEU A 337 -13.35 6.83 -21.48
C LEU A 337 -12.52 7.23 -20.27
N LEU A 338 -11.21 6.96 -20.29
CA LEU A 338 -10.31 7.23 -19.18
C LEU A 338 -9.21 8.20 -19.59
N LYS A 339 -8.86 9.11 -18.69
CA LYS A 339 -7.72 10.02 -18.83
C LYS A 339 -6.74 9.83 -17.66
N GLU A 340 -5.53 10.35 -17.86
CA GLU A 340 -4.44 10.47 -16.88
C GLU A 340 -3.71 9.19 -16.47
N THR A 341 -4.42 8.12 -16.09
CA THR A 341 -3.78 6.89 -15.58
C THR A 341 -4.78 5.73 -15.51
N LEU A 342 -4.29 4.50 -15.58
CA LEU A 342 -5.02 3.27 -15.24
C LEU A 342 -4.84 2.85 -13.77
N ILE A 343 -3.89 3.48 -13.05
CA ILE A 343 -3.56 3.15 -11.68
C ILE A 343 -4.44 3.95 -10.72
N TYR A 344 -5.22 3.22 -9.93
CA TYR A 344 -5.91 3.77 -8.78
C TYR A 344 -5.03 3.58 -7.55
N LEU A 345 -4.31 4.63 -7.16
CA LEU A 345 -3.48 4.65 -5.95
C LEU A 345 -4.37 4.96 -4.74
N LEU A 346 -4.60 3.97 -3.88
CA LEU A 346 -5.38 4.16 -2.65
C LEU A 346 -4.53 4.83 -1.57
N TYR A 347 -3.29 4.37 -1.40
CA TYR A 347 -2.31 5.04 -0.57
C TYR A 347 -0.87 4.67 -0.96
N SER A 348 0.05 5.56 -0.62
CA SER A 348 1.48 5.40 -0.82
C SER A 348 2.20 6.38 0.12
N GLY A 349 2.82 5.89 1.20
CA GLY A 349 3.48 6.75 2.18
C GLY A 349 4.08 5.97 3.33
N GLY A 350 5.17 6.48 3.91
CA GLY A 350 6.06 5.67 4.75
C GLY A 350 6.74 4.60 3.91
N ASP A 351 6.40 3.34 4.18
CA ASP A 351 6.94 2.11 3.60
C ASP A 351 5.91 1.24 2.88
N ASP A 352 4.61 1.54 3.03
CA ASP A 352 3.53 0.76 2.44
C ASP A 352 2.94 1.42 1.16
N LEU A 353 2.53 0.58 0.21
CA LEU A 353 1.79 0.94 -1.01
C LEU A 353 0.54 0.07 -1.16
N PHE A 354 -0.60 0.68 -1.51
CA PHE A 354 -1.78 -0.05 -2.01
C PHE A 354 -2.36 0.56 -3.28
N ALA A 355 -2.42 -0.25 -4.34
CA ALA A 355 -2.88 0.17 -5.66
C ALA A 355 -3.84 -0.84 -6.30
N ILE A 356 -4.75 -0.34 -7.13
CA ILE A 356 -5.71 -1.13 -7.90
C ILE A 356 -5.60 -0.70 -9.36
N ALA A 357 -5.52 -1.66 -10.29
CA ALA A 357 -5.46 -1.39 -11.73
C ALA A 357 -5.92 -2.61 -12.53
N PRO A 358 -5.98 -2.55 -13.87
CA PRO A 358 -6.11 -3.76 -14.69
C PRO A 358 -5.04 -4.79 -14.30
N TRP A 359 -5.40 -6.07 -14.24
CA TRP A 359 -4.54 -7.09 -13.63
C TRP A 359 -3.13 -7.17 -14.27
N ASN A 360 -3.04 -7.06 -15.60
CA ASN A 360 -1.79 -7.10 -16.36
C ASN A 360 -0.96 -5.83 -16.12
N VAL A 361 -1.60 -4.66 -16.22
CA VAL A 361 -0.99 -3.35 -15.99
C VAL A 361 -0.43 -3.23 -14.57
N LEU A 362 -1.12 -3.83 -13.58
CA LEU A 362 -0.69 -3.78 -12.18
C LEU A 362 0.57 -4.61 -11.92
N ILE A 363 0.76 -5.72 -12.63
CA ILE A 363 1.98 -6.52 -12.55
C ILE A 363 3.16 -5.70 -13.10
N ASP A 364 3.00 -5.08 -14.26
CA ASP A 364 4.02 -4.20 -14.85
C ASP A 364 4.31 -2.96 -13.98
N PHE A 365 3.28 -2.45 -13.30
CA PHE A 365 3.45 -1.38 -12.31
C PHE A 365 4.30 -1.82 -11.11
N ALA A 366 4.02 -3.00 -10.54
CA ALA A 366 4.78 -3.53 -9.41
C ALA A 366 6.27 -3.73 -9.75
N VAL A 367 6.56 -4.31 -10.93
CA VAL A 367 7.94 -4.46 -11.44
C VAL A 367 8.62 -3.11 -11.57
N CYS A 368 7.94 -2.13 -12.19
CA CYS A 368 8.49 -0.78 -12.36
C CYS A 368 8.77 -0.09 -11.02
N VAL A 369 7.88 -0.23 -10.04
CA VAL A 369 8.07 0.35 -8.70
C VAL A 369 9.31 -0.26 -8.05
N ARG A 370 9.49 -1.59 -8.12
CA ARG A 370 10.65 -2.27 -7.55
C ARG A 370 11.97 -1.90 -8.25
N GLU A 371 11.99 -1.77 -9.58
CA GLU A 371 13.19 -1.32 -10.31
C GLU A 371 13.57 0.11 -9.94
N LYS A 372 12.58 1.02 -9.94
CA LYS A 372 12.79 2.42 -9.56
C LYS A 372 13.19 2.56 -8.09
N PHE A 373 12.66 1.73 -7.20
CA PHE A 373 13.04 1.70 -5.79
C PHE A 373 14.51 1.32 -5.62
N LYS A 374 14.96 0.22 -6.25
CA LYS A 374 16.36 -0.23 -6.20
C LYS A 374 17.31 0.85 -6.71
N SER A 375 17.00 1.46 -7.86
CA SER A 375 17.80 2.56 -8.41
C SER A 375 17.80 3.77 -7.46
N TYR A 376 16.64 4.18 -6.96
CA TYR A 376 16.50 5.34 -6.08
C TYR A 376 17.26 5.18 -4.76
N ILE A 377 17.16 4.01 -4.11
CA ILE A 377 17.91 3.72 -2.89
C ILE A 377 19.40 3.67 -3.18
N SER A 378 19.83 2.98 -4.24
CA SER A 378 21.25 2.87 -4.60
C SER A 378 21.89 4.25 -4.87
N GLU A 379 21.19 5.13 -5.58
CA GLU A 379 21.65 6.49 -5.87
C GLU A 379 21.64 7.37 -4.61
N SER A 380 20.57 7.27 -3.81
CA SER A 380 20.41 8.09 -2.61
C SER A 380 21.42 7.76 -1.51
N LEU A 381 21.91 6.51 -1.49
CA LEU A 381 22.85 5.99 -0.50
C LEU A 381 24.30 5.88 -1.02
N LYS A 382 24.55 6.13 -2.31
CA LYS A 382 25.87 6.06 -2.92
C LYS A 382 26.88 6.97 -2.20
N GLY A 383 27.99 6.39 -1.75
CA GLY A 383 29.08 7.11 -1.08
C GLY A 383 28.75 7.62 0.33
N LYS A 384 27.62 7.22 0.92
CA LYS A 384 27.25 7.55 2.30
C LYS A 384 27.56 6.37 3.19
N ASP A 385 28.47 6.59 4.13
CA ASP A 385 28.83 5.61 5.14
C ASP A 385 27.74 5.54 6.23
N LEU A 386 26.61 4.90 5.90
CA LEU A 386 25.51 4.76 6.85
C LEU A 386 25.79 3.69 7.91
N LEU A 387 26.64 2.71 7.65
CA LEU A 387 26.83 1.56 8.54
C LEU A 387 28.23 1.44 9.15
N GLY A 388 29.16 2.35 8.86
CA GLY A 388 30.33 2.60 9.72
C GLY A 388 31.20 1.39 9.99
N ASN A 389 31.36 0.49 9.00
CA ASN A 389 32.35 -0.58 9.07
C ASN A 389 32.90 -0.89 7.68
N ASP A 390 34.24 -0.96 7.61
CA ASP A 390 35.10 -1.30 6.47
C ASP A 390 34.90 -2.72 5.89
N THR A 391 33.85 -3.43 6.28
CA THR A 391 33.52 -4.74 5.71
C THR A 391 32.40 -4.62 4.68
N LYS A 392 32.88 -4.42 3.45
CA LYS A 392 32.29 -4.84 2.17
C LYS A 392 31.07 -4.04 1.67
N LYS A 393 31.13 -3.79 0.36
CA LYS A 393 29.99 -3.66 -0.56
C LYS A 393 28.74 -4.40 -0.02
N ASP A 394 27.55 -3.85 -0.28
CA ASP A 394 26.26 -4.58 -0.24
C ASP A 394 25.33 -4.38 0.97
N SER A 395 25.49 -3.33 1.79
CA SER A 395 24.51 -3.06 2.88
C SER A 395 23.17 -2.48 2.39
N TYR A 396 23.17 -1.74 1.28
CA TYR A 396 21.94 -1.22 0.66
C TYR A 396 21.22 -2.28 -0.20
N GLU A 397 21.88 -3.37 -0.59
CA GLU A 397 21.24 -4.50 -1.29
C GLU A 397 20.28 -5.27 -0.38
N LEU A 398 20.36 -5.05 0.94
CA LEU A 398 19.45 -5.61 1.94
C LEU A 398 18.12 -4.84 2.03
N ILE A 399 18.03 -3.65 1.43
CA ILE A 399 16.80 -2.84 1.40
C ILE A 399 16.04 -3.19 0.12
N THR A 400 15.16 -4.16 0.26
CA THR A 400 14.33 -4.67 -0.83
C THR A 400 12.86 -4.37 -0.57
N VAL A 401 11.99 -4.74 -1.50
CA VAL A 401 10.54 -4.58 -1.34
C VAL A 401 9.90 -5.91 -1.66
N SER A 402 8.96 -6.33 -0.83
CA SER A 402 8.14 -7.50 -1.12
C SER A 402 6.73 -7.07 -1.51
N ALA A 403 6.09 -7.82 -2.42
CA ALA A 403 4.77 -7.47 -2.92
C ALA A 403 3.80 -8.65 -2.93
N GLY A 404 2.53 -8.36 -2.70
CA GLY A 404 1.41 -9.27 -2.90
C GLY A 404 0.48 -8.73 -3.99
N ILE A 405 0.08 -9.58 -4.93
CA ILE A 405 -0.92 -9.27 -5.96
C ILE A 405 -2.04 -10.28 -5.90
N TYR A 406 -3.27 -9.78 -5.71
CA TYR A 406 -4.49 -10.57 -5.80
C TYR A 406 -5.34 -10.10 -6.98
N ILE A 407 -5.92 -11.04 -7.72
CA ILE A 407 -6.67 -10.74 -8.95
C ILE A 407 -8.11 -11.22 -8.80
N SER A 408 -9.07 -10.34 -9.09
CA SER A 408 -10.48 -10.67 -8.97
C SER A 408 -11.37 -9.88 -9.95
N LYS A 409 -12.66 -10.24 -9.98
CA LYS A 409 -13.67 -9.48 -10.73
C LYS A 409 -13.82 -8.05 -10.17
N PRO A 410 -14.27 -7.07 -10.98
CA PRO A 410 -14.38 -5.68 -10.55
C PRO A 410 -15.39 -5.45 -9.41
N LYS A 411 -16.42 -6.29 -9.31
CA LYS A 411 -17.42 -6.26 -8.22
C LYS A 411 -16.99 -7.04 -6.98
N PHE A 412 -15.78 -7.59 -6.96
CA PHE A 412 -15.28 -8.34 -5.80
C PHE A 412 -14.97 -7.39 -4.65
N ASN A 413 -15.13 -7.90 -3.43
CA ASN A 413 -15.06 -7.08 -2.24
C ASN A 413 -13.65 -6.52 -2.00
N ILE A 414 -13.51 -5.19 -1.85
CA ILE A 414 -12.18 -4.55 -1.71
C ILE A 414 -11.50 -4.96 -0.40
N ARG A 415 -12.25 -5.08 0.69
CA ARG A 415 -11.70 -5.53 1.98
C ARG A 415 -11.20 -6.97 1.88
N ALA A 416 -12.00 -7.87 1.30
CA ALA A 416 -11.58 -9.25 1.09
C ALA A 416 -10.39 -9.33 0.12
N ALA A 417 -10.33 -8.44 -0.88
CA ALA A 417 -9.18 -8.35 -1.77
C ALA A 417 -7.93 -7.87 -1.03
N ALA A 418 -8.06 -6.88 -0.15
CA ALA A 418 -6.98 -6.37 0.67
C ALA A 418 -6.44 -7.42 1.64
N GLU A 419 -7.32 -8.19 2.30
CA GLU A 419 -6.93 -9.31 3.18
C GLU A 419 -6.13 -10.37 2.40
N LYS A 420 -6.63 -10.79 1.22
CA LYS A 420 -5.91 -11.75 0.37
C LYS A 420 -4.60 -11.22 -0.18
N CYS A 421 -4.55 -9.94 -0.51
CA CYS A 421 -3.36 -9.26 -0.99
C CYS A 421 -2.28 -9.22 0.10
N LYS A 422 -2.68 -8.94 1.35
CA LYS A 422 -1.81 -8.99 2.53
C LYS A 422 -1.29 -10.40 2.81
N ASP A 423 -2.12 -11.43 2.65
CA ASP A 423 -1.68 -12.83 2.77
C ASP A 423 -0.65 -13.17 1.68
N ALA A 424 -0.83 -12.67 0.46
CA ALA A 424 0.14 -12.84 -0.63
C ALA A 424 1.46 -12.11 -0.35
N GLU A 425 1.40 -10.88 0.15
CA GLU A 425 2.58 -10.09 0.55
C GLU A 425 3.34 -10.76 1.69
N TYR A 426 2.63 -11.30 2.69
CA TYR A 426 3.21 -12.09 3.77
C TYR A 426 3.92 -13.34 3.26
N ARG A 427 3.34 -14.05 2.29
CA ARG A 427 4.00 -15.18 1.62
C ARG A 427 5.27 -14.75 0.90
N ALA A 428 5.26 -13.61 0.21
CA ALA A 428 6.45 -13.07 -0.45
C ALA A 428 7.59 -12.78 0.54
N LYS A 429 7.27 -12.36 1.77
CA LYS A 429 8.26 -12.09 2.84
C LYS A 429 8.79 -13.32 3.57
N THR A 430 8.14 -14.47 3.42
CA THR A 430 8.43 -15.68 4.20
C THR A 430 9.13 -16.78 3.42
N VAL A 431 9.42 -16.54 2.13
CA VAL A 431 10.16 -17.49 1.31
C VAL A 431 11.56 -17.72 1.88
N THR A 432 11.93 -18.99 1.99
CA THR A 432 13.27 -19.42 2.36
C THR A 432 14.00 -19.84 1.10
N SER A 433 15.10 -19.17 0.76
CA SER A 433 16.03 -19.74 -0.21
C SER A 433 16.89 -20.79 0.51
N PHE A 434 16.89 -22.02 -0.01
CA PHE A 434 17.94 -22.97 0.33
C PHE A 434 19.19 -22.55 -0.43
N SER A 435 20.07 -21.79 0.23
CA SER A 435 21.44 -21.66 -0.25
C SER A 435 22.08 -23.06 -0.29
N LYS A 436 22.92 -23.34 -1.30
CA LYS A 436 23.73 -24.57 -1.41
C LYS A 436 24.65 -24.83 -0.18
N LYS A 437 24.66 -23.93 0.80
CA LYS A 437 25.19 -24.14 2.16
C LYS A 437 24.02 -24.22 3.12
N LYS A 438 23.96 -25.30 3.91
CA LYS A 438 22.94 -25.68 4.92
C LYS A 438 22.65 -24.63 6.01
N GLU A 439 22.25 -23.42 5.64
CA GLU A 439 21.67 -22.41 6.54
C GLU A 439 20.38 -21.91 5.90
N LYS A 440 19.27 -21.97 6.66
CA LYS A 440 18.01 -21.36 6.25
C LYS A 440 18.20 -19.85 6.22
N SER A 441 18.39 -19.26 5.04
CA SER A 441 18.24 -17.83 4.85
C SER A 441 16.85 -17.53 4.33
N TYR A 442 16.08 -16.72 5.08
CA TYR A 442 14.85 -16.13 4.56
C TYR A 442 15.24 -15.18 3.41
N SER A 443 14.81 -15.47 2.18
CA SER A 443 14.99 -14.56 1.06
C SER A 443 13.72 -13.74 0.90
N LYS A 444 13.80 -12.47 1.30
CA LYS A 444 12.84 -11.44 0.92
C LYS A 444 13.08 -11.02 -0.54
N ASP A 445 12.62 -9.86 -0.99
CA ASP A 445 12.75 -9.43 -2.38
C ASP A 445 12.01 -10.34 -3.37
N ALA A 446 10.72 -10.54 -3.10
CA ALA A 446 9.86 -11.36 -3.94
C ALA A 446 8.47 -10.72 -4.14
N VAL A 447 7.76 -11.23 -5.13
CA VAL A 447 6.35 -10.91 -5.38
C VAL A 447 5.52 -12.18 -5.42
N CYS A 448 4.38 -12.16 -4.75
CA CYS A 448 3.41 -13.23 -4.82
C CYS A 448 2.25 -12.84 -5.74
N VAL A 449 2.04 -13.57 -6.83
CA VAL A 449 0.94 -13.39 -7.78
C VAL A 449 0.47 -14.75 -8.29
N PHE A 450 -0.83 -14.89 -8.55
CA PHE A 450 -1.46 -16.19 -8.89
C PHE A 450 -1.22 -17.29 -7.85
N ASP A 451 -1.07 -16.90 -6.59
CA ASP A 451 -0.65 -17.77 -5.49
C ASP A 451 0.72 -18.42 -5.67
N VAL A 452 1.57 -17.85 -6.52
CA VAL A 452 2.97 -18.24 -6.73
C VAL A 452 3.87 -17.13 -6.22
N VAL A 453 4.89 -17.48 -5.44
CA VAL A 453 5.95 -16.53 -5.09
C VAL A 453 7.06 -16.62 -6.13
N VAL A 454 7.50 -15.46 -6.61
CA VAL A 454 8.55 -15.30 -7.63
C VAL A 454 9.54 -14.25 -7.14
N HIS A 455 10.84 -14.49 -7.27
CA HIS A 455 11.84 -13.46 -7.03
C HIS A 455 11.77 -12.36 -8.09
N TRP A 456 12.06 -11.12 -7.70
CA TRP A 456 12.02 -10.01 -8.66
C TRP A 456 13.02 -10.16 -9.81
N ASP A 457 14.11 -10.88 -9.60
CA ASP A 457 15.08 -11.14 -10.67
C ASP A 457 14.53 -12.11 -11.73
N ASP A 458 13.60 -13.00 -11.36
CA ASP A 458 12.99 -13.98 -12.28
C ASP A 458 11.74 -13.44 -13.01
N ILE A 459 11.06 -12.41 -12.47
CA ILE A 459 9.72 -12.03 -12.97
C ILE A 459 9.74 -11.52 -14.43
N ASN A 460 10.78 -10.78 -14.81
CA ASN A 460 10.89 -10.23 -16.17
C ASN A 460 11.05 -11.36 -17.20
N ASP A 461 11.77 -12.42 -16.85
CA ASP A 461 11.91 -13.62 -17.68
C ASP A 461 10.59 -14.39 -17.78
N LEU A 462 9.85 -14.52 -16.67
CA LEU A 462 8.52 -15.15 -16.72
C LEU A 462 7.52 -14.35 -17.55
N LEU A 463 7.56 -13.03 -17.47
CA LEU A 463 6.70 -12.15 -18.27
C LEU A 463 7.07 -12.20 -19.75
N SER A 464 8.36 -12.24 -20.10
CA SER A 464 8.79 -12.37 -21.49
C SER A 464 8.34 -13.70 -22.09
N VAL A 465 8.58 -14.81 -21.39
CA VAL A 465 8.12 -16.15 -21.80
C VAL A 465 6.59 -16.19 -21.95
N SER A 466 5.86 -15.54 -21.04
CA SER A 466 4.39 -15.48 -21.12
C SER A 466 3.91 -14.68 -22.33
N ARG A 467 4.55 -13.55 -22.66
CA ARG A 467 4.23 -12.72 -23.83
C ARG A 467 4.53 -13.45 -25.14
N ASP A 468 5.64 -14.17 -25.21
CA ASP A 468 5.99 -14.98 -26.39
C ASP A 468 4.95 -16.09 -26.62
N LEU A 469 4.50 -16.78 -25.56
CA LEU A 469 3.41 -17.75 -25.66
C LEU A 469 2.10 -17.13 -26.14
N ILE A 470 1.76 -15.92 -25.70
CA ILE A 470 0.59 -15.20 -26.19
C ILE A 470 0.73 -14.95 -27.69
N SER A 471 1.89 -14.50 -28.16
CA SER A 471 2.15 -14.25 -29.58
C SER A 471 2.01 -15.52 -30.45
N TYR A 472 2.43 -16.68 -29.95
CA TYR A 472 2.25 -17.97 -30.63
C TYR A 472 0.78 -18.41 -30.67
N ILE A 473 -0.01 -18.05 -29.64
CA ILE A 473 -1.45 -18.31 -29.64
C ILE A 473 -2.17 -17.39 -30.64
N GLU A 474 -1.81 -16.12 -30.68
CA GLU A 474 -2.43 -15.14 -31.59
C GLU A 474 -2.08 -15.39 -33.06
N SER A 475 -0.88 -15.89 -33.34
CA SER A 475 -0.48 -16.33 -34.69
C SER A 475 -1.03 -17.71 -35.09
N GLY A 476 -1.77 -18.38 -34.20
CA GLY A 476 -2.38 -19.69 -34.46
C GLY A 476 -1.40 -20.87 -34.41
N LYS A 477 -0.12 -20.63 -34.09
CA LYS A 477 0.91 -21.67 -33.95
C LYS A 477 0.73 -22.55 -32.69
N LEU A 478 0.03 -22.03 -31.69
CA LEU A 478 -0.26 -22.75 -30.43
C LEU A 478 -1.74 -22.60 -30.07
N SER A 479 -2.39 -23.69 -29.64
CA SER A 479 -3.77 -23.59 -29.16
C SER A 479 -3.85 -23.13 -27.70
N ARG A 480 -4.83 -22.29 -27.35
CA ARG A 480 -5.12 -21.99 -25.94
C ARG A 480 -5.46 -23.25 -25.13
N GLY A 481 -6.07 -24.25 -25.77
CA GLY A 481 -6.39 -25.54 -25.17
C GLY A 481 -5.15 -26.30 -24.70
N PHE A 482 -4.03 -26.18 -25.43
CA PHE A 482 -2.75 -26.73 -25.01
C PHE A 482 -2.29 -26.16 -23.66
N VAL A 483 -2.31 -24.83 -23.51
CA VAL A 483 -1.90 -24.16 -22.25
C VAL A 483 -2.82 -24.55 -21.09
N TYR A 484 -4.13 -24.67 -21.34
CA TYR A 484 -5.06 -25.15 -20.33
C TYR A 484 -4.76 -26.58 -19.90
N LYS A 485 -4.45 -27.47 -20.85
CA LYS A 485 -4.09 -28.85 -20.54
C LYS A 485 -2.79 -28.91 -19.74
N LEU A 486 -1.78 -28.13 -20.13
CA LEU A 486 -0.52 -27.98 -19.40
C LEU A 486 -0.75 -27.56 -17.94
N HIS A 487 -1.57 -26.52 -17.73
CA HIS A 487 -1.96 -26.06 -16.40
C HIS A 487 -2.67 -27.14 -15.57
N SER A 488 -3.63 -27.83 -16.18
CA SER A 488 -4.40 -28.89 -15.49
C SER A 488 -3.51 -30.08 -15.08
N LEU A 489 -2.58 -30.50 -15.94
CA LEU A 489 -1.64 -31.57 -15.65
C LEU A 489 -0.71 -31.18 -14.50
N TYR A 490 -0.21 -29.94 -14.50
CA TYR A 490 0.61 -29.43 -13.40
C TYR A 490 -0.15 -29.43 -12.08
N LYS A 491 -1.40 -28.95 -12.09
CA LYS A 491 -2.23 -28.92 -10.88
C LYS A 491 -2.51 -30.33 -10.34
N GLU A 492 -2.86 -31.27 -11.22
CA GLU A 492 -3.19 -32.64 -10.85
C GLU A 492 -1.98 -33.42 -10.33
N LYS A 493 -0.83 -33.29 -10.99
CA LYS A 493 0.34 -34.15 -10.78
C LYS A 493 1.37 -33.56 -9.82
N ILE A 494 1.44 -32.23 -9.71
CA ILE A 494 2.43 -31.55 -8.87
C ILE A 494 1.76 -30.85 -7.70
N GLU A 495 0.88 -29.87 -7.98
CA GLU A 495 0.34 -28.97 -6.95
C GLU A 495 -0.58 -29.69 -5.93
N ASN A 496 -1.56 -30.46 -6.40
CA ASN A 496 -2.52 -31.14 -5.52
C ASN A 496 -1.84 -32.18 -4.60
N PRO A 497 -0.90 -33.02 -5.08
CA PRO A 497 -0.13 -33.89 -4.20
C PRO A 497 0.64 -33.10 -3.14
N VAL A 498 1.37 -32.05 -3.53
CA VAL A 498 2.17 -31.23 -2.59
C VAL A 498 1.28 -30.60 -1.52
N ASN A 499 0.15 -29.99 -1.91
CA ASN A 499 -0.80 -29.37 -0.99
C ASN A 499 -1.47 -30.38 -0.04
N SER A 500 -1.54 -31.66 -0.42
CA SER A 500 -2.06 -32.74 0.43
C SER A 500 -0.98 -33.47 1.25
N GLY A 501 0.26 -32.95 1.26
CA GLY A 501 1.40 -33.55 1.95
C GLY A 501 1.95 -34.82 1.29
N LYS A 502 1.57 -35.09 0.03
CA LYS A 502 2.05 -36.21 -0.78
C LYS A 502 3.20 -35.75 -1.68
N ARG A 503 4.00 -36.72 -2.13
CA ARG A 503 5.05 -36.46 -3.12
C ARG A 503 4.44 -36.15 -4.50
N PRO A 504 5.04 -35.25 -5.28
CA PRO A 504 4.62 -34.99 -6.65
C PRO A 504 4.73 -36.25 -7.52
N ASP A 505 3.81 -36.40 -8.47
CA ASP A 505 3.80 -37.48 -9.46
C ASP A 505 4.73 -37.13 -10.62
N LEU A 506 5.94 -37.72 -10.59
CA LEU A 506 6.99 -37.48 -11.58
C LEU A 506 6.62 -37.96 -12.99
N SER A 507 5.54 -38.71 -13.18
CA SER A 507 5.01 -39.02 -14.53
C SER A 507 4.60 -37.76 -15.29
N PHE A 508 4.42 -36.64 -14.59
CA PHE A 508 4.21 -35.31 -15.15
C PHE A 508 5.19 -34.97 -16.30
N TYR A 509 6.49 -35.16 -16.10
CA TYR A 509 7.52 -34.79 -17.07
C TYR A 509 7.40 -35.57 -18.39
N PRO A 510 7.48 -36.92 -18.41
CA PRO A 510 7.35 -37.66 -19.66
C PRO A 510 6.01 -37.42 -20.37
N LEU A 511 4.92 -37.21 -19.62
CA LEU A 511 3.62 -36.87 -20.20
C LEU A 511 3.63 -35.51 -20.90
N ILE A 512 4.29 -34.50 -20.33
CA ILE A 512 4.41 -33.18 -20.94
C ILE A 512 5.28 -33.21 -22.18
N TYR A 513 6.45 -33.85 -22.13
CA TYR A 513 7.32 -33.96 -23.32
C TYR A 513 6.59 -34.65 -24.47
N TYR A 514 5.85 -35.73 -24.17
CA TYR A 514 5.00 -36.39 -25.14
C TYR A 514 3.89 -35.45 -25.67
N PHE A 515 3.23 -34.71 -24.78
CA PHE A 515 2.14 -33.80 -25.15
C PHE A 515 2.62 -32.65 -26.03
N VAL A 516 3.80 -32.09 -25.76
CA VAL A 516 4.48 -31.06 -26.56
C VAL A 516 4.79 -31.60 -27.96
N GLY A 517 5.47 -32.74 -28.04
CA GLY A 517 5.83 -33.35 -29.33
C GLY A 517 4.63 -33.75 -30.19
N ARG A 518 3.49 -34.07 -29.56
CA ARG A 518 2.26 -34.48 -30.27
C ARG A 518 1.39 -33.30 -30.74
N ASN A 519 1.39 -32.16 -30.05
CA ASN A 519 0.43 -31.08 -30.28
C ASN A 519 1.05 -29.80 -30.88
N ILE A 520 2.38 -29.72 -30.96
CA ILE A 520 3.07 -28.57 -31.55
C ILE A 520 3.81 -29.07 -32.79
N GLU A 521 3.34 -28.69 -33.98
CA GLU A 521 3.94 -29.08 -35.26
C GLU A 521 5.17 -28.23 -35.61
N ASP A 522 5.14 -26.93 -35.27
CA ASP A 522 6.23 -25.98 -35.51
C ASP A 522 7.44 -26.28 -34.59
N ASP A 523 8.58 -26.60 -35.19
CA ASP A 523 9.80 -26.98 -34.47
C ASP A 523 10.38 -25.82 -33.64
N GLU A 524 10.21 -24.56 -34.08
CA GLU A 524 10.66 -23.38 -33.34
C GLU A 524 9.85 -23.25 -32.04
N VAL A 525 8.53 -23.32 -32.15
CA VAL A 525 7.61 -23.26 -31.00
C VAL A 525 7.82 -24.45 -30.07
N ARG A 526 8.06 -25.64 -30.63
CA ARG A 526 8.32 -26.85 -29.84
C ARG A 526 9.59 -26.70 -29.02
N ASN A 527 10.67 -26.21 -29.62
CA ASN A 527 11.94 -25.96 -28.93
C ASN A 527 11.79 -24.88 -27.86
N PHE A 528 11.08 -23.80 -28.17
CA PHE A 528 10.79 -22.74 -27.20
C PHE A 528 10.04 -23.28 -25.98
N VAL A 529 8.92 -23.98 -26.18
CA VAL A 529 8.13 -24.54 -25.06
C VAL A 529 8.96 -25.53 -24.24
N THR A 530 9.75 -26.36 -24.91
CA THR A 530 10.57 -27.38 -24.24
C THR A 530 11.66 -26.74 -23.36
N GLU A 531 12.43 -25.80 -23.90
CA GLU A 531 13.56 -25.21 -23.20
C GLU A 531 13.13 -24.10 -22.21
N LYS A 532 12.21 -23.21 -22.61
CA LYS A 532 11.84 -22.01 -21.82
C LYS A 532 10.65 -22.20 -20.89
N VAL A 533 9.73 -23.13 -21.19
CA VAL A 533 8.51 -23.31 -20.37
C VAL A 533 8.63 -24.53 -19.46
N ILE A 534 9.27 -25.60 -19.93
CA ILE A 534 9.34 -26.89 -19.22
C ILE A 534 10.66 -27.04 -18.47
N LYS A 535 11.79 -26.92 -19.18
CA LYS A 535 13.13 -27.17 -18.61
C LYS A 535 13.57 -26.08 -17.63
N GLU A 536 13.23 -24.81 -17.87
CA GLU A 536 13.44 -23.75 -16.87
C GLU A 536 12.52 -23.89 -15.64
N ALA A 537 11.45 -24.69 -15.74
CA ALA A 537 10.58 -25.05 -14.62
C ALA A 537 10.98 -26.38 -13.93
N GLU A 538 12.04 -27.05 -14.42
CA GLU A 538 12.52 -28.34 -13.89
C GLU A 538 13.47 -28.21 -12.70
N ASP A 539 13.77 -27.02 -12.20
CA ASP A 539 14.79 -26.79 -11.15
C ASP A 539 14.60 -27.72 -9.92
N PHE A 540 15.33 -28.84 -9.92
CA PHE A 540 14.99 -30.10 -9.23
C PHE A 540 15.16 -30.03 -7.70
N GLU A 541 15.80 -28.98 -7.18
CA GLU A 541 16.05 -28.80 -5.75
C GLU A 541 14.96 -27.96 -5.06
N ASN A 542 14.08 -27.29 -5.82
CA ASN A 542 13.09 -26.38 -5.25
C ASN A 542 11.71 -26.65 -5.85
N ILE A 543 11.01 -27.63 -5.28
CA ILE A 543 9.60 -27.98 -5.60
C ILE A 543 8.66 -26.75 -5.43
N GLU A 544 9.13 -25.68 -4.79
CA GLU A 544 8.45 -24.39 -4.67
C GLU A 544 8.58 -23.47 -5.89
N ASN A 545 9.36 -23.83 -6.92
CA ASN A 545 9.48 -23.01 -8.13
C ASN A 545 8.26 -23.20 -9.05
N ASN A 546 7.12 -22.64 -8.64
CA ASN A 546 5.84 -22.70 -9.36
C ASN A 546 5.82 -21.82 -10.63
N LYS A 547 6.96 -21.66 -11.33
CA LYS A 547 7.14 -20.84 -12.54
C LYS A 547 6.13 -21.21 -13.63
N LEU A 548 5.88 -22.51 -13.82
CA LEU A 548 4.88 -22.99 -14.79
C LEU A 548 3.45 -22.53 -14.44
N LYS A 549 3.10 -22.49 -13.15
CA LYS A 549 1.79 -22.00 -12.69
C LYS A 549 1.63 -20.51 -12.96
N PHE A 550 2.70 -19.72 -12.77
CA PHE A 550 2.70 -18.31 -13.14
C PHE A 550 2.44 -18.13 -14.64
N ILE A 551 3.27 -18.76 -15.49
CA ILE A 551 3.21 -18.62 -16.95
C ILE A 551 1.83 -19.03 -17.47
N THR A 552 1.36 -20.21 -17.07
CA THR A 552 0.07 -20.71 -17.54
C THR A 552 -1.10 -19.85 -17.09
N ASN A 553 -1.12 -19.36 -15.83
CA ASN A 553 -2.19 -18.48 -15.36
C ASN A 553 -2.18 -17.12 -16.08
N TYR A 554 -1.01 -16.53 -16.30
CA TYR A 554 -0.86 -15.28 -17.03
C TYR A 554 -1.42 -15.41 -18.45
N VAL A 555 -0.96 -16.41 -19.20
CA VAL A 555 -1.38 -16.66 -20.59
C VAL A 555 -2.87 -16.96 -20.67
N LEU A 556 -3.41 -17.77 -19.75
CA LEU A 556 -4.83 -18.14 -19.76
C LEU A 556 -5.77 -16.95 -19.47
N LEU A 557 -5.31 -15.96 -18.69
CA LEU A 557 -6.04 -14.72 -18.44
C LEU A 557 -5.94 -13.76 -19.63
N ALA A 558 -4.73 -13.53 -20.15
CA ALA A 558 -4.49 -12.61 -21.27
C ALA A 558 -5.19 -13.05 -22.57
N THR A 559 -5.27 -14.37 -22.82
CA THR A 559 -5.89 -14.92 -24.04
C THR A 559 -7.40 -15.14 -23.91
N ARG A 560 -8.01 -14.81 -22.78
CA ARG A 560 -9.46 -14.99 -22.59
C ARG A 560 -10.21 -13.84 -23.26
N ARG A 561 -10.76 -14.08 -24.45
CA ARG A 561 -11.69 -13.16 -25.12
C ARG A 561 -13.11 -13.40 -24.61
N LEU A 562 -13.87 -12.32 -24.40
CA LEU A 562 -15.28 -12.34 -23.98
C LEU A 562 -16.18 -12.85 -25.10
#